data_AF-A0A8T5RVP6-F1
#
_entry.id   AF-A0A8T5RVP6-F1
#
_cell.length_a   1.000
_cell.length_b   1.000
_cell.length_c   1.000
_cell.angle_alpha   90.00
_cell.angle_beta   90.00
_cell.angle_gamma   90.00
#
_symmetry.space_group_name_H-M   'P 1'
#
loop_
_entity.id
_entity.type
_entity.pdbx_description
1 polymer ?
#
loop_
_entity_poly.entity_id
_entity_poly.type
_entity_poly.pdbx_seq_one_letter_code
_entity_poly.pdbx_strand_id
1 'polypeptide(L)'
;MTRKKKDKEKMNNESIKKEEAESLNNEISESIDRKSHDSKGEKEEQEIKLLEGGEQKVLEYHDLDDLISKYNTLKKSNNKDKELLTKHQKESESWKSKHMRLQAEFENAQKRWNKNRQNLRKEYIGYTLRSFLPLYDSFKKALDGEDENNAILKQFYDQFIGILKFHNAEPIKVKENDPFDYSNHEALSSLERDDLPNNSIIEIIQDGWKMDKDVLRFAKVIISREPAPPEPEPEPEVEAEAEINEEITQEDKKSEIDSNENEKETQEETKEAEKELAEPEEKNK
;
A
#
# COMPACT_ATOMS: atom_id res chain seq x y z
N MET A 1 -4.44 -22.56 25.43
CA MET A 1 -5.89 -22.37 25.64
C MET A 1 -6.66 -22.65 24.33
N THR A 2 -6.35 -23.74 23.61
CA THR A 2 -6.81 -25.15 23.74
C THR A 2 -8.21 -25.38 23.16
N ARG A 3 -8.21 -26.15 22.06
CA ARG A 3 -9.32 -26.64 21.21
C ARG A 3 -10.65 -26.91 21.94
N LYS A 4 -10.60 -27.37 23.20
CA LYS A 4 -11.77 -27.52 24.10
C LYS A 4 -12.72 -26.31 24.20
N LYS A 5 -12.25 -25.06 24.05
CA LYS A 5 -13.13 -23.88 24.12
C LYS A 5 -13.91 -23.64 22.82
N LYS A 6 -13.30 -23.91 21.66
CA LYS A 6 -13.95 -23.87 20.34
C LYS A 6 -14.93 -25.02 20.12
N ASP A 7 -14.61 -26.19 20.65
CA ASP A 7 -15.51 -27.35 20.55
C ASP A 7 -16.76 -27.17 21.44
N LYS A 8 -16.62 -26.52 22.61
CA LYS A 8 -17.78 -26.14 23.46
C LYS A 8 -18.66 -25.06 22.83
N GLU A 9 -18.11 -24.06 22.16
CA GLU A 9 -18.90 -23.05 21.43
C GLU A 9 -19.63 -23.62 20.21
N LYS A 10 -19.01 -24.57 19.49
CA LYS A 10 -19.68 -25.28 18.39
C LYS A 10 -20.83 -26.15 18.86
N MET A 11 -20.60 -26.92 19.94
CA MET A 11 -21.65 -27.72 20.59
C MET A 11 -22.82 -26.83 21.06
N ASN A 12 -22.54 -25.67 21.64
CA ASN A 12 -23.59 -24.77 22.14
C ASN A 12 -24.40 -24.12 21.00
N ASN A 13 -23.73 -23.75 19.90
CA ASN A 13 -24.41 -23.18 18.73
C ASN A 13 -25.18 -24.23 17.90
N GLU A 14 -24.79 -25.51 17.94
CA GLU A 14 -25.57 -26.60 17.34
C GLU A 14 -26.79 -26.98 18.20
N SER A 15 -26.69 -26.88 19.53
CA SER A 15 -27.84 -27.05 20.44
C SER A 15 -28.87 -25.95 20.26
N ILE A 16 -28.44 -24.68 20.16
CA ILE A 16 -29.35 -23.53 19.95
C ILE A 16 -30.05 -23.64 18.58
N LYS A 17 -29.35 -24.09 17.54
CA LYS A 17 -29.96 -24.33 16.21
C LYS A 17 -30.92 -25.52 16.18
N LYS A 18 -30.76 -26.51 17.07
CA LYS A 18 -31.71 -27.62 17.22
C LYS A 18 -32.96 -27.18 17.97
N GLU A 19 -32.82 -26.38 19.02
CA GLU A 19 -33.95 -25.82 19.77
C GLU A 19 -34.77 -24.81 18.92
N GLU A 20 -34.12 -23.99 18.09
CA GLU A 20 -34.82 -23.10 17.13
C GLU A 20 -35.51 -23.87 15.98
N ALA A 21 -34.96 -25.01 15.57
CA ALA A 21 -35.59 -25.87 14.56
C ALA A 21 -36.77 -26.68 15.13
N GLU A 22 -36.71 -27.07 16.40
CA GLU A 22 -37.81 -27.74 17.12
C GLU A 22 -38.94 -26.77 17.48
N SER A 23 -38.64 -25.50 17.81
CA SER A 23 -39.66 -24.48 18.05
C SER A 23 -40.42 -24.08 16.77
N LEU A 24 -39.71 -23.94 15.65
CA LEU A 24 -40.33 -23.67 14.33
C LEU A 24 -41.16 -24.85 13.82
N ASN A 25 -40.75 -26.09 14.09
CA ASN A 25 -41.54 -27.28 13.74
C ASN A 25 -42.79 -27.42 14.62
N ASN A 26 -42.75 -27.02 15.89
CA ASN A 26 -43.92 -27.01 16.76
C ASN A 26 -44.96 -25.93 16.37
N GLU A 27 -44.51 -24.74 15.94
CA GLU A 27 -45.41 -23.70 15.40
C GLU A 27 -46.02 -24.11 14.04
N ILE A 28 -45.28 -24.87 13.22
CA ILE A 28 -45.80 -25.43 11.97
C ILE A 28 -46.81 -26.56 12.24
N SER A 29 -46.62 -27.40 13.26
CA SER A 29 -47.62 -28.41 13.64
C SER A 29 -48.90 -27.81 14.23
N GLU A 30 -48.81 -26.78 15.09
CA GLU A 30 -50.00 -26.11 15.64
C GLU A 30 -50.81 -25.35 14.58
N SER A 31 -50.15 -24.84 13.52
CA SER A 31 -50.82 -24.14 12.42
C SER A 31 -51.45 -25.09 11.39
N ILE A 32 -50.96 -26.32 11.26
CA ILE A 32 -51.56 -27.38 10.44
C ILE A 32 -52.77 -28.02 11.16
N ASP A 33 -52.74 -28.14 12.49
CA ASP A 33 -53.88 -28.64 13.27
C ASP A 33 -55.07 -27.65 13.31
N ARG A 34 -54.82 -26.34 13.24
CA ARG A 34 -55.90 -25.34 13.11
C ARG A 34 -56.56 -25.29 11.73
N LYS A 35 -55.92 -25.85 10.69
CA LYS A 35 -56.46 -25.89 9.31
C LYS A 35 -57.05 -27.23 8.90
N SER A 36 -56.95 -28.25 9.74
CA SER A 36 -57.44 -29.62 9.47
C SER A 36 -58.67 -30.02 10.31
N HIS A 37 -59.28 -29.07 11.03
CA HIS A 37 -60.53 -29.29 11.77
C HIS A 37 -61.81 -28.93 11.00
N ASP A 38 -61.74 -28.81 9.67
CA ASP A 38 -62.93 -28.65 8.83
C ASP A 38 -62.77 -29.43 7.51
N SER A 39 -62.71 -30.76 7.60
CA SER A 39 -63.12 -31.74 6.57
C SER A 39 -62.52 -33.13 6.86
N LYS A 40 -63.22 -33.93 7.66
CA LYS A 40 -63.16 -35.40 7.52
C LYS A 40 -64.58 -35.94 7.54
N GLY A 41 -64.98 -36.49 6.39
CA GLY A 41 -66.27 -37.09 6.16
C GLY A 41 -66.47 -38.34 6.99
N GLU A 42 -67.64 -38.42 7.62
CA GLU A 42 -68.25 -39.66 8.05
C GLU A 42 -68.95 -40.28 6.84
N LYS A 43 -68.58 -41.52 6.51
CA LYS A 43 -69.41 -42.40 5.70
C LYS A 43 -70.48 -42.98 6.61
N GLU A 44 -71.64 -42.36 6.64
CA GLU A 44 -72.87 -43.00 7.13
C GLU A 44 -73.65 -43.54 5.94
N GLU A 45 -73.88 -44.85 5.93
CA GLU A 45 -74.88 -45.49 5.06
C GLU A 45 -76.26 -44.98 5.48
N GLN A 46 -76.77 -43.96 4.78
CA GLN A 46 -78.11 -43.44 5.02
C GLN A 46 -79.13 -44.26 4.23
N GLU A 47 -79.86 -45.07 4.99
CA GLU A 47 -81.09 -45.79 4.67
C GLU A 47 -82.04 -44.95 3.78
N ILE A 48 -82.40 -45.45 2.58
CA ILE A 48 -83.39 -44.79 1.72
C ILE A 48 -84.77 -44.94 2.36
N LYS A 49 -85.19 -43.94 3.14
CA LYS A 49 -86.60 -43.75 3.49
C LYS A 49 -87.28 -42.93 2.40
N LEU A 50 -88.22 -43.56 1.69
CA LEU A 50 -89.15 -42.89 0.80
C LEU A 50 -90.01 -41.93 1.63
N LEU A 51 -89.66 -40.64 1.60
CA LEU A 51 -90.47 -39.56 2.15
C LEU A 51 -91.43 -39.09 1.06
N GLU A 52 -92.67 -39.55 1.15
CA GLU A 52 -93.80 -38.96 0.45
C GLU A 52 -94.05 -37.54 0.99
N GLY A 53 -93.99 -36.53 0.11
CA GLY A 53 -94.53 -35.19 0.35
C GLY A 53 -93.59 -34.21 1.06
N GLY A 54 -92.83 -33.43 0.29
CA GLY A 54 -92.12 -32.25 0.78
C GLY A 54 -91.47 -31.51 -0.37
N GLU A 55 -92.04 -30.36 -0.71
CA GLU A 55 -91.62 -29.34 -1.69
C GLU A 55 -90.41 -29.65 -2.56
N GLN A 56 -90.63 -29.75 -3.88
CA GLN A 56 -89.56 -29.66 -4.87
C GLN A 56 -88.78 -28.36 -4.64
N LYS A 57 -87.61 -28.44 -3.99
CA LYS A 57 -86.56 -27.44 -4.19
C LYS A 57 -86.17 -27.55 -5.66
N VAL A 58 -86.75 -26.65 -6.46
CA VAL A 58 -86.33 -26.41 -7.83
C VAL A 58 -84.82 -26.17 -7.76
N LEU A 59 -84.02 -27.12 -8.28
CA LEU A 59 -82.62 -26.85 -8.56
C LEU A 59 -82.63 -25.66 -9.51
N GLU A 60 -82.20 -24.50 -9.02
CA GLU A 60 -81.93 -23.35 -9.85
C GLU A 60 -80.77 -23.76 -10.77
N TYR A 61 -81.11 -24.18 -11.98
CA TYR A 61 -80.13 -24.40 -13.02
C TYR A 61 -79.50 -23.04 -13.29
N HIS A 62 -78.31 -22.81 -12.75
CA HIS A 62 -77.46 -21.77 -13.29
C HIS A 62 -77.31 -22.06 -14.78
N ASP A 63 -77.69 -21.10 -15.63
CA ASP A 63 -77.49 -21.21 -17.07
C ASP A 63 -76.03 -21.59 -17.33
N LEU A 64 -75.81 -22.57 -18.21
CA LEU A 64 -74.48 -23.09 -18.51
C LEU A 64 -73.54 -21.96 -18.94
N ASP A 65 -74.09 -20.96 -19.62
CA ASP A 65 -73.40 -19.75 -20.06
C ASP A 65 -72.95 -18.85 -18.89
N ASP A 66 -73.74 -18.73 -17.81
CA ASP A 66 -73.38 -17.95 -16.63
C ASP A 66 -72.25 -18.62 -15.84
N LEU A 67 -72.29 -19.96 -15.74
CA LEU A 67 -71.23 -20.74 -15.11
C LEU A 67 -69.91 -20.67 -15.90
N ILE A 68 -69.99 -20.71 -17.23
CA ILE A 68 -68.84 -20.54 -18.13
C ILE A 68 -68.27 -19.12 -18.01
N SER A 69 -69.12 -18.10 -17.94
CA SER A 69 -68.71 -16.70 -17.75
C SER A 69 -67.96 -16.50 -16.41
N LYS A 70 -68.50 -17.07 -15.32
CA LYS A 70 -67.88 -17.04 -13.99
C LYS A 70 -66.56 -17.81 -13.95
N TYR A 71 -66.48 -18.98 -14.60
CA TYR A 71 -65.24 -19.73 -14.71
C TYR A 71 -64.15 -18.95 -15.46
N ASN A 72 -64.50 -18.32 -16.58
CA ASN A 72 -63.55 -17.55 -17.38
C ASN A 72 -63.04 -16.30 -16.65
N THR A 73 -63.92 -15.59 -15.93
CA THR A 73 -63.52 -14.45 -15.08
C THR A 73 -62.62 -14.89 -13.93
N LEU A 74 -62.94 -16.00 -13.26
CA LEU A 74 -62.10 -16.55 -12.20
C LEU A 74 -60.73 -17.02 -12.71
N LYS A 75 -60.69 -17.68 -13.88
CA LYS A 75 -59.46 -18.08 -14.57
C LYS A 75 -58.59 -16.88 -14.93
N LYS A 76 -59.21 -15.78 -15.39
CA LYS A 76 -58.51 -14.53 -15.71
C LYS A 76 -57.94 -13.85 -14.45
N SER A 77 -58.67 -13.85 -13.34
CA SER A 77 -58.17 -13.36 -12.05
C SER A 77 -56.98 -14.18 -11.56
N ASN A 78 -57.13 -15.51 -11.54
CA ASN A 78 -56.09 -16.42 -11.06
C ASN A 78 -54.80 -16.33 -11.91
N ASN A 79 -54.92 -16.11 -13.22
CA ASN A 79 -53.75 -15.85 -14.07
C ASN A 79 -53.06 -14.51 -13.73
N LYS A 80 -53.81 -13.45 -13.44
CA LYS A 80 -53.24 -12.17 -12.99
C LYS A 80 -52.54 -12.30 -11.64
N ASP A 81 -53.14 -13.02 -10.70
CA ASP A 81 -52.58 -13.24 -9.37
C ASP A 81 -51.28 -14.06 -9.45
N LYS A 82 -51.23 -15.07 -10.33
CA LYS A 82 -50.00 -15.82 -10.62
C LYS A 82 -48.90 -14.91 -11.20
N GLU A 83 -49.24 -14.04 -12.15
CA GLU A 83 -48.28 -13.11 -12.74
C GLU A 83 -47.71 -12.15 -11.69
N LEU A 84 -48.56 -11.55 -10.86
CA LEU A 84 -48.17 -10.69 -9.74
C LEU A 84 -47.29 -11.44 -8.73
N LEU A 85 -47.65 -12.68 -8.38
CA LEU A 85 -46.86 -13.51 -7.48
C LEU A 85 -45.45 -13.77 -8.04
N THR A 86 -45.34 -14.12 -9.32
CA THR A 86 -44.03 -14.33 -9.94
C THR A 86 -43.18 -13.06 -9.99
N LYS A 87 -43.81 -11.90 -10.21
CA LYS A 87 -43.11 -10.61 -10.20
C LYS A 87 -42.57 -10.29 -8.80
N HIS A 88 -43.39 -10.42 -7.76
CA HIS A 88 -42.97 -10.19 -6.39
C HIS A 88 -41.92 -11.19 -5.90
N GLN A 89 -41.98 -12.45 -6.34
CA GLN A 89 -40.93 -13.44 -6.07
C GLN A 89 -39.59 -13.01 -6.70
N LYS A 90 -39.59 -12.62 -7.97
CA LYS A 90 -38.38 -12.11 -8.66
C LYS A 90 -37.82 -10.85 -8.00
N GLU A 91 -38.68 -9.91 -7.60
CA GLU A 91 -38.27 -8.72 -6.86
C GLU A 91 -37.65 -9.11 -5.51
N SER A 92 -38.28 -10.02 -4.76
CA SER A 92 -37.77 -10.53 -3.48
C SER A 92 -36.41 -11.19 -3.63
N GLU A 93 -36.24 -12.06 -4.63
CA GLU A 93 -34.97 -12.71 -4.94
C GLU A 93 -33.89 -11.71 -5.34
N SER A 94 -34.22 -10.71 -6.15
CA SER A 94 -33.32 -9.62 -6.54
C SER A 94 -32.86 -8.81 -5.32
N TRP A 95 -33.79 -8.43 -4.44
CA TRP A 95 -33.47 -7.71 -3.21
C TRP A 95 -32.62 -8.56 -2.26
N LYS A 96 -32.94 -9.85 -2.12
CA LYS A 96 -32.15 -10.80 -1.32
C LYS A 96 -30.73 -10.92 -1.84
N SER A 97 -30.55 -11.04 -3.17
CA SER A 97 -29.23 -11.07 -3.79
C SER A 97 -28.44 -9.78 -3.56
N LYS A 98 -29.10 -8.61 -3.72
CA LYS A 98 -28.47 -7.31 -3.44
C LYS A 98 -28.06 -7.18 -1.97
N HIS A 99 -28.92 -7.62 -1.06
CA HIS A 99 -28.66 -7.58 0.37
C HIS A 99 -27.48 -8.47 0.75
N MET A 100 -27.44 -9.71 0.25
CA MET A 100 -26.32 -10.62 0.48
C MET A 100 -24.99 -10.06 -0.05
N ARG A 101 -25.03 -9.44 -1.23
CA ARG A 101 -23.86 -8.76 -1.78
C ARG A 101 -23.42 -7.57 -0.94
N LEU A 102 -24.36 -6.72 -0.53
CA LEU A 102 -24.07 -5.55 0.31
C LEU A 102 -23.49 -5.97 1.66
N GLN A 103 -24.03 -7.05 2.26
CA GLN A 103 -23.49 -7.62 3.48
C GLN A 103 -22.04 -8.08 3.28
N ALA A 104 -21.75 -8.80 2.21
CA ALA A 104 -20.38 -9.23 1.89
C ALA A 104 -19.43 -8.03 1.65
N GLU A 105 -19.89 -6.99 0.95
CA GLU A 105 -19.12 -5.76 0.74
C GLU A 105 -18.85 -5.03 2.07
N PHE A 106 -19.83 -4.99 2.98
CA PHE A 106 -19.68 -4.42 4.31
C PHE A 106 -18.68 -5.19 5.17
N GLU A 107 -18.77 -6.52 5.21
CA GLU A 107 -17.83 -7.37 5.95
C GLU A 107 -16.38 -7.19 5.43
N ASN A 108 -16.22 -7.12 4.10
CA ASN A 108 -14.93 -6.85 3.47
C ASN A 108 -14.40 -5.44 3.81
N ALA A 109 -15.26 -4.42 3.76
CA ALA A 109 -14.90 -3.06 4.12
C ALA A 109 -14.50 -2.95 5.60
N GLN A 110 -15.23 -3.61 6.50
CA GLN A 110 -14.93 -3.63 7.93
C GLN A 110 -13.57 -4.30 8.20
N LYS A 111 -13.29 -5.44 7.55
CA LYS A 111 -11.98 -6.11 7.64
C LYS A 111 -10.86 -5.21 7.14
N ARG A 112 -11.06 -4.53 6.00
CA ARG A 112 -10.09 -3.56 5.45
C ARG A 112 -9.86 -2.39 6.40
N TRP A 113 -10.93 -1.83 6.95
CA TRP A 113 -10.85 -0.70 7.88
C TRP A 113 -10.10 -1.06 9.16
N ASN A 114 -10.38 -2.23 9.74
CA ASN A 114 -9.66 -2.71 10.92
C ASN A 114 -8.16 -2.89 10.65
N LYS A 115 -7.79 -3.48 9.50
CA LYS A 115 -6.39 -3.60 9.08
C LYS A 115 -5.73 -2.22 8.90
N ASN A 116 -6.41 -1.30 8.24
CA ASN A 116 -5.88 0.05 8.03
C ASN A 116 -5.68 0.79 9.36
N ARG A 117 -6.64 0.69 10.28
CA ARG A 117 -6.54 1.30 11.61
C ARG A 117 -5.37 0.74 12.42
N GLN A 118 -5.08 -0.55 12.29
CA GLN A 118 -3.90 -1.17 12.91
C GLN A 118 -2.61 -0.67 12.29
N ASN A 119 -2.53 -0.59 10.95
CA ASN A 119 -1.37 -0.06 10.25
C ASN A 119 -1.11 1.41 10.61
N LEU A 120 -2.17 2.23 10.62
CA LEU A 120 -2.08 3.65 10.97
C LEU A 120 -1.59 3.85 12.41
N ARG A 121 -2.03 2.99 13.35
CA ARG A 121 -1.48 2.99 14.71
C ARG A 121 0.02 2.72 14.72
N LYS A 122 0.48 1.73 13.95
CA LYS A 122 1.92 1.41 13.85
C LYS A 122 2.70 2.58 13.26
N GLU A 123 2.19 3.18 12.19
CA GLU A 123 2.81 4.34 11.53
C GLU A 123 2.97 5.52 12.49
N TYR A 124 1.93 5.86 13.25
CA TYR A 124 2.03 6.93 14.26
C TYR A 124 3.03 6.60 15.38
N ILE A 125 3.06 5.36 15.85
CA ILE A 125 4.08 4.92 16.82
C ILE A 125 5.48 5.09 16.21
N GLY A 126 5.69 4.67 14.96
CA GLY A 126 6.95 4.83 14.25
C GLY A 126 7.38 6.30 14.14
N TYR A 127 6.45 7.20 13.80
CA TYR A 127 6.71 8.64 13.78
C TYR A 127 7.14 9.19 15.15
N THR A 128 6.45 8.80 16.22
CA THR A 128 6.82 9.18 17.58
C THR A 128 8.19 8.63 17.96
N LEU A 129 8.47 7.36 17.69
CA LEU A 129 9.78 6.75 18.00
C LEU A 129 10.91 7.44 17.23
N ARG A 130 10.68 7.80 15.96
CA ARG A 130 11.64 8.56 15.15
C ARG A 130 12.03 9.87 15.80
N SER A 131 11.09 10.59 16.42
CA SER A 131 11.38 11.84 17.13
C SER A 131 12.26 11.67 18.37
N PHE A 132 12.31 10.47 18.95
CA PHE A 132 13.18 10.13 20.08
C PHE A 132 14.56 9.58 19.67
N LEU A 133 14.79 9.25 18.41
CA LEU A 133 16.10 8.74 17.97
C LEU A 133 17.27 9.74 18.14
N PRO A 134 17.10 11.07 18.05
CA PRO A 134 18.18 12.01 18.41
C PRO A 134 18.61 11.89 19.88
N LEU A 135 17.70 11.52 20.78
CA LEU A 135 18.02 11.26 22.19
C LEU A 135 18.87 9.99 22.32
N TYR A 136 18.58 8.95 21.54
CA TYR A 136 19.44 7.76 21.44
C TYR A 136 20.87 8.12 21.04
N ASP A 137 21.05 8.95 20.03
CA ASP A 137 22.37 9.36 19.57
C ASP A 137 23.11 10.16 20.65
N SER A 138 22.38 10.99 21.40
CA SER A 138 22.92 11.75 22.52
C SER A 138 23.38 10.83 23.65
N PHE A 139 22.64 9.75 23.93
CA PHE A 139 23.07 8.72 24.87
C PHE A 139 24.34 8.00 24.41
N LYS A 140 24.45 7.60 23.13
CA LYS A 140 25.68 6.98 22.61
C LYS A 140 26.88 7.92 22.80
N LYS A 141 26.73 9.17 22.34
CA LYS A 141 27.79 10.18 22.46
C LYS A 141 28.22 10.43 23.90
N ALA A 142 27.27 10.44 24.83
CA ALA A 142 27.57 10.64 26.25
C ALA A 142 28.22 9.40 26.88
N LEU A 143 27.85 8.19 26.46
CA LEU A 143 28.46 6.94 26.92
C LEU A 143 29.87 6.70 26.37
N ASP A 144 30.19 7.27 25.20
CA ASP A 144 31.54 7.21 24.62
C ASP A 144 32.54 8.11 25.35
N GLY A 145 32.07 9.08 26.16
CA GLY A 145 32.93 9.91 27.02
C GLY A 145 33.37 9.18 28.29
N GLU A 146 34.56 9.48 28.80
CA GLU A 146 35.03 8.94 30.09
C GLU A 146 34.51 9.78 31.27
N ASP A 147 33.27 9.53 31.71
CA ASP A 147 32.65 10.21 32.87
C ASP A 147 32.38 9.24 34.02
N GLU A 148 32.59 9.68 35.27
CA GLU A 148 32.31 8.90 36.48
C GLU A 148 30.83 8.47 36.60
N ASN A 149 29.92 9.21 35.96
CA ASN A 149 28.47 8.95 35.98
C ASN A 149 28.00 7.95 34.90
N ASN A 150 28.90 7.37 34.12
CA ASN A 150 28.57 6.46 33.02
C ASN A 150 27.72 5.26 33.45
N ALA A 151 27.91 4.74 34.66
CA ALA A 151 27.12 3.62 35.17
C ALA A 151 25.63 3.96 35.30
N ILE A 152 25.31 5.16 35.79
CA ILE A 152 23.93 5.65 35.95
C ILE A 152 23.33 5.93 34.57
N LEU A 153 24.09 6.59 33.69
CA LEU A 153 23.67 6.90 32.33
C LEU A 153 23.34 5.62 31.55
N LYS A 154 24.16 4.58 31.70
CA LYS A 154 23.95 3.28 31.07
C LYS A 154 22.64 2.63 31.52
N GLN A 155 22.24 2.81 32.78
CA GLN A 155 20.95 2.30 33.26
C GLN A 155 19.76 2.97 32.55
N PHE A 156 19.78 4.29 32.37
CA PHE A 156 18.75 5.02 31.62
C PHE A 156 18.75 4.65 30.14
N TYR A 157 19.94 4.49 29.54
CA TYR A 157 20.08 4.01 28.17
C TYR A 157 19.45 2.61 28.01
N ASP A 158 19.77 1.66 28.89
CA ASP A 158 19.24 0.29 28.82
C ASP A 158 17.70 0.29 28.99
N GLN A 159 17.15 1.16 29.85
CA GLN A 159 15.71 1.37 29.97
C GLN A 159 15.09 1.94 28.69
N PHE A 160 15.73 2.95 28.10
CA PHE A 160 15.27 3.57 26.86
C PHE A 160 15.26 2.57 25.70
N ILE A 161 16.31 1.75 25.57
CA ILE A 161 16.36 0.63 24.61
C ILE A 161 15.27 -0.40 24.91
N GLY A 162 14.97 -0.66 26.18
CA GLY A 162 13.85 -1.51 26.58
C GLY A 162 12.50 -1.01 26.06
N ILE A 163 12.27 0.31 26.10
CA ILE A 163 11.04 0.94 25.57
C ILE A 163 10.98 0.78 24.04
N LEU A 164 12.09 1.02 23.33
CA LEU A 164 12.14 0.83 21.87
C LEU A 164 11.84 -0.62 21.49
N LYS A 165 12.44 -1.60 22.18
CA LYS A 165 12.19 -3.03 21.97
C LYS A 165 10.75 -3.43 22.27
N PHE A 166 10.11 -2.84 23.28
CA PHE A 166 8.69 -3.08 23.58
C PHE A 166 7.77 -2.71 22.41
N HIS A 167 8.14 -1.69 21.63
CA HIS A 167 7.44 -1.30 20.41
C HIS A 167 7.95 -2.00 19.13
N ASN A 168 8.73 -3.08 19.27
CA ASN A 168 9.37 -3.80 18.16
C ASN A 168 10.31 -2.93 17.31
N ALA A 169 10.86 -1.86 17.87
CA ALA A 169 11.91 -1.08 17.22
C ALA A 169 13.28 -1.69 17.55
N GLU A 170 14.03 -2.04 16.51
CA GLU A 170 15.35 -2.65 16.62
C GLU A 170 16.37 -1.87 15.79
N PRO A 171 17.63 -1.81 16.24
CA PRO A 171 18.70 -1.24 15.43
C PRO A 171 18.93 -2.10 14.19
N ILE A 172 19.22 -1.45 13.06
CA ILE A 172 19.63 -2.13 11.83
C ILE A 172 21.04 -2.68 12.07
N LYS A 173 21.20 -3.99 11.87
CA LYS A 173 22.50 -4.65 12.03
C LYS A 173 23.35 -4.31 10.82
N VAL A 174 24.29 -3.39 11.03
CA VAL A 174 25.28 -2.98 10.04
C VAL A 174 26.65 -3.19 10.67
N LYS A 175 27.61 -3.70 9.91
CA LYS A 175 29.00 -3.80 10.31
C LYS A 175 29.89 -3.13 9.28
N GLU A 176 31.08 -2.76 9.72
CA GLU A 176 32.17 -2.41 8.82
C GLU A 176 32.44 -3.59 7.87
N ASN A 177 32.71 -3.28 6.61
CA ASN A 177 32.91 -4.18 5.47
C ASN A 177 31.65 -4.92 4.98
N ASP A 178 30.46 -4.67 5.55
CA ASP A 178 29.21 -5.17 4.96
C ASP A 178 28.92 -4.46 3.63
N PRO A 179 28.24 -5.13 2.67
CA PRO A 179 27.81 -4.51 1.44
C PRO A 179 26.74 -3.44 1.70
N PHE A 180 26.78 -2.34 0.94
CA PHE A 180 25.77 -1.29 1.03
C PHE A 180 24.40 -1.76 0.51
N ASP A 181 23.35 -1.56 1.32
CA ASP A 181 21.96 -1.85 0.96
C ASP A 181 21.14 -0.55 0.88
N TYR A 182 20.68 -0.22 -0.33
CA TYR A 182 19.84 0.94 -0.62
C TYR A 182 18.52 0.99 0.18
N SER A 183 18.04 -0.15 0.69
CA SER A 183 16.79 -0.23 1.45
C SER A 183 16.97 0.18 2.91
N ASN A 184 18.18 0.14 3.44
CA ASN A 184 18.46 0.26 4.88
C ASN A 184 19.53 1.31 5.20
N HIS A 185 20.36 1.69 4.23
CA HIS A 185 21.52 2.57 4.42
C HIS A 185 21.42 3.85 3.61
N GLU A 186 21.98 4.93 4.15
CA GLU A 186 22.15 6.23 3.51
C GLU A 186 23.67 6.52 3.44
N ALA A 187 24.22 6.61 2.23
CA ALA A 187 25.63 6.93 2.05
C ALA A 187 25.84 8.45 2.15
N LEU A 188 26.67 8.89 3.10
CA LEU A 188 27.00 10.31 3.28
C LEU A 188 28.18 10.76 2.41
N SER A 189 29.18 9.90 2.28
CA SER A 189 30.38 10.17 1.50
C SER A 189 30.97 8.85 1.00
N SER A 190 31.82 8.94 -0.02
CA SER A 190 32.64 7.84 -0.50
C SER A 190 34.11 8.15 -0.26
N LEU A 191 34.85 7.18 0.28
CA LEU A 191 36.31 7.26 0.43
C LEU A 191 36.98 6.25 -0.49
N GLU A 192 38.08 6.68 -1.10
CA GLU A 192 38.90 5.81 -1.96
C GLU A 192 39.67 4.82 -1.08
N ARG A 193 39.44 3.52 -1.30
CA ARG A 193 40.07 2.43 -0.54
C ARG A 193 40.29 1.22 -1.44
N ASP A 194 41.53 0.77 -1.54
CA ASP A 194 41.95 -0.41 -2.32
C ASP A 194 41.78 -1.73 -1.56
N ASP A 195 41.60 -1.65 -0.24
CA ASP A 195 41.48 -2.80 0.65
C ASP A 195 40.06 -3.37 0.72
N LEU A 196 39.05 -2.64 0.23
CA LEU A 196 37.64 -3.02 0.31
C LEU A 196 36.97 -3.02 -1.07
N PRO A 197 36.06 -3.97 -1.35
CA PRO A 197 35.27 -3.97 -2.58
C PRO A 197 34.48 -2.66 -2.75
N ASN A 198 34.24 -2.23 -3.99
CA ASN A 198 33.42 -1.05 -4.26
C ASN A 198 32.04 -1.11 -3.57
N ASN A 199 31.55 0.02 -3.06
CA ASN A 199 30.30 0.15 -2.30
C ASN A 199 30.22 -0.70 -1.01
N SER A 200 31.36 -0.96 -0.35
CA SER A 200 31.39 -1.58 0.98
C SER A 200 31.33 -0.50 2.06
N ILE A 201 30.77 -0.81 3.22
CA ILE A 201 30.65 0.13 4.33
C ILE A 201 32.01 0.25 5.04
N ILE A 202 32.60 1.43 5.06
CA ILE A 202 33.86 1.70 5.76
C ILE A 202 33.58 2.02 7.23
N GLU A 203 32.65 2.94 7.47
CA GLU A 203 32.36 3.46 8.81
C GLU A 203 30.86 3.75 8.94
N ILE A 204 30.33 3.50 10.14
CA ILE A 204 28.95 3.79 10.51
C ILE A 204 28.93 5.06 11.35
N ILE A 205 28.46 6.16 10.77
CA ILE A 205 28.38 7.47 11.44
C ILE A 205 27.17 7.54 12.37
N GLN A 206 26.05 6.91 11.97
CA GLN A 206 24.82 6.94 12.73
C GLN A 206 24.04 5.63 12.54
N ASP A 207 23.66 5.00 13.64
CA ASP A 207 22.92 3.75 13.59
C ASP A 207 21.52 3.94 12.99
N GLY A 208 21.15 3.02 12.11
CA GLY A 208 19.81 2.91 11.55
C GLY A 208 18.87 2.19 12.51
N TRP A 209 17.58 2.48 12.41
CA TRP A 209 16.53 1.86 13.23
C TRP A 209 15.34 1.44 12.35
N LYS A 210 14.78 0.28 12.64
CA LYS A 210 13.60 -0.25 11.96
C LYS A 210 12.57 -0.75 12.95
N MET A 211 11.30 -0.72 12.57
CA MET A 211 10.18 -1.24 13.35
C MET A 211 9.38 -2.20 12.48
N ASP A 212 9.27 -3.46 12.92
CA ASP A 212 8.69 -4.55 12.12
C ASP A 212 9.34 -4.66 10.71
N LYS A 213 8.71 -4.06 9.70
CA LYS A 213 9.17 -4.03 8.30
C LYS A 213 9.51 -2.63 7.80
N ASP A 214 9.15 -1.60 8.56
CA ASP A 214 9.27 -0.21 8.15
C ASP A 214 10.54 0.38 8.74
N VAL A 215 11.34 1.06 7.92
CA VAL A 215 12.57 1.72 8.36
C VAL A 215 12.19 3.07 8.99
N LEU A 216 12.57 3.27 10.26
CA LEU A 216 12.33 4.52 10.98
C LEU A 216 13.38 5.58 10.60
N ARG A 217 14.63 5.13 10.47
CA ARG A 217 15.79 5.93 10.09
C ARG A 217 16.83 5.02 9.44
N PHE A 218 17.34 5.41 8.28
CA PHE A 218 18.43 4.70 7.60
C PHE A 218 19.73 4.84 8.39
N ALA A 219 20.59 3.83 8.31
CA ALA A 219 21.94 3.93 8.88
C ALA A 219 22.78 4.83 7.99
N LYS A 220 23.42 5.86 8.57
CA LYS A 220 24.30 6.74 7.82
C LYS A 220 25.70 6.16 7.82
N VAL A 221 26.23 5.94 6.63
CA VAL A 221 27.49 5.24 6.42
C VAL A 221 28.39 5.96 5.43
N ILE A 222 29.68 5.72 5.54
CA ILE A 222 30.68 6.08 4.53
C ILE A 222 30.99 4.81 3.73
N ILE A 223 30.97 4.90 2.41
CA ILE A 223 31.20 3.76 1.52
C ILE A 223 32.58 3.81 0.86
N SER A 224 33.13 2.67 0.48
CA SER A 224 34.33 2.58 -0.34
C SER A 224 34.01 2.85 -1.81
N ARG A 225 34.96 3.51 -2.48
CA ARG A 225 35.02 3.66 -3.92
C ARG A 225 36.39 3.18 -4.39
N GLU A 226 36.43 2.46 -5.50
CA GLU A 226 37.72 2.15 -6.15
C GLU A 226 38.36 3.46 -6.64
N PRO A 227 39.65 3.71 -6.35
CA PRO A 227 40.33 4.89 -6.86
C PRO A 227 40.35 4.83 -8.39
N ALA A 228 40.26 6.00 -9.01
CA ALA A 228 40.38 6.10 -10.45
C ALA A 228 41.74 5.49 -10.88
N PRO A 229 41.79 4.73 -11.99
CA PRO A 229 43.06 4.29 -12.55
C PRO A 229 43.98 5.50 -12.70
N PRO A 230 45.26 5.40 -12.32
CA PRO A 230 46.19 6.52 -12.48
C PRO A 230 46.13 6.98 -13.94
N GLU A 231 45.87 8.27 -14.14
CA GLU A 231 45.97 8.89 -15.47
C GLU A 231 47.34 8.52 -16.05
N PRO A 232 47.42 8.11 -17.33
CA PRO A 232 48.70 7.73 -17.92
C PRO A 232 49.65 8.90 -17.73
N GLU A 233 50.79 8.65 -17.08
CA GLU A 233 51.85 9.65 -16.95
C GLU A 233 52.13 10.22 -18.35
N PRO A 234 52.25 11.55 -18.51
CA PRO A 234 52.64 12.11 -19.79
C PRO A 234 53.96 11.43 -20.18
N GLU A 235 53.96 10.77 -21.35
CA GLU A 235 55.15 10.12 -21.88
C GLU A 235 56.31 11.12 -21.77
N PRO A 236 57.50 10.70 -21.30
CA PRO A 236 58.63 11.61 -21.21
C PRO A 236 58.89 12.17 -22.61
N GLU A 237 58.77 13.49 -22.77
CA GLU A 237 59.27 14.18 -23.96
C GLU A 237 60.74 13.79 -24.08
N VAL A 238 61.03 12.97 -25.10
CA VAL A 238 62.40 12.59 -25.42
C VAL A 238 63.07 13.84 -25.98
N GLU A 239 63.78 14.58 -25.13
CA GLU A 239 64.77 15.57 -25.58
C GLU A 239 65.90 14.80 -26.28
N ALA A 240 65.73 14.59 -27.58
CA ALA A 240 66.79 14.12 -28.46
C ALA A 240 66.96 15.13 -29.59
N GLU A 241 68.20 15.61 -29.72
CA GLU A 241 68.80 16.28 -30.87
C GLU A 241 68.67 17.82 -30.94
N ALA A 242 69.23 18.49 -29.93
CA ALA A 242 69.86 19.80 -30.09
C ALA A 242 71.39 19.64 -30.22
N GLU A 243 71.85 19.02 -31.31
CA GLU A 243 73.25 19.05 -31.76
C GLU A 243 73.24 18.62 -33.24
N ILE A 244 73.28 19.57 -34.18
CA ILE A 244 73.73 19.42 -35.60
C ILE A 244 73.70 20.77 -36.36
N ASN A 245 73.01 21.82 -35.89
CA ASN A 245 72.90 23.09 -36.66
C ASN A 245 73.92 24.19 -36.28
N GLU A 246 75.19 23.85 -36.07
CA GLU A 246 76.29 24.84 -36.06
C GLU A 246 77.18 24.82 -37.32
N GLU A 247 76.90 23.98 -38.32
CA GLU A 247 77.78 23.85 -39.50
C GLU A 247 77.12 24.11 -40.87
N ILE A 248 76.11 25.01 -40.94
CA ILE A 248 75.67 25.59 -42.24
C ILE A 248 75.40 27.09 -42.07
N THR A 249 76.45 27.85 -41.73
CA THR A 249 76.52 29.30 -41.92
C THR A 249 77.75 29.65 -42.75
N GLN A 250 77.85 29.08 -43.96
CA GLN A 250 78.86 29.52 -44.92
C GLN A 250 78.57 29.22 -46.39
N GLU A 251 77.31 29.03 -46.80
CA GLU A 251 76.97 28.90 -48.22
C GLU A 251 75.52 29.34 -48.41
N ASP A 252 75.26 30.66 -48.41
CA ASP A 252 74.14 31.30 -49.15
C ASP A 252 74.22 32.84 -49.09
N LYS A 253 75.44 33.37 -49.24
CA LYS A 253 75.64 34.74 -49.73
C LYS A 253 75.59 34.75 -51.26
N LYS A 254 74.44 34.40 -51.88
CA LYS A 254 74.21 34.74 -53.30
C LYS A 254 72.78 34.59 -53.87
N SER A 255 71.74 35.10 -53.22
CA SER A 255 70.53 35.53 -53.94
C SER A 255 69.67 36.42 -53.05
N GLU A 256 68.95 37.36 -53.68
CA GLU A 256 68.00 38.31 -53.07
C GLU A 256 68.62 39.63 -52.56
N ILE A 257 69.23 40.32 -53.52
CA ILE A 257 69.03 41.77 -53.68
C ILE A 257 67.68 41.94 -54.40
N ASP A 258 66.93 42.98 -54.01
CA ASP A 258 65.65 43.50 -54.52
C ASP A 258 64.37 42.96 -53.87
N SER A 259 63.90 43.69 -52.85
CA SER A 259 62.56 44.32 -52.80
C SER A 259 62.15 44.59 -51.35
N ASN A 260 62.29 45.84 -50.89
CA ASN A 260 61.28 46.56 -50.07
C ASN A 260 61.82 47.92 -49.63
N GLU A 261 61.72 48.88 -50.55
CA GLU A 261 61.31 50.25 -50.19
C GLU A 261 59.83 50.23 -49.79
N ASN A 262 59.45 51.18 -48.93
CA ASN A 262 58.10 51.51 -48.46
C ASN A 262 57.47 50.60 -47.40
N GLU A 263 57.53 51.04 -46.14
CA GLU A 263 56.34 51.48 -45.37
C GLU A 263 56.79 51.79 -43.93
N LYS A 264 57.44 52.96 -43.79
CA LYS A 264 57.55 53.69 -42.53
C LYS A 264 56.64 54.91 -42.68
N GLU A 265 55.42 54.82 -42.20
CA GLU A 265 54.60 55.97 -41.79
C GLU A 265 53.24 55.48 -41.27
N THR A 266 52.71 56.19 -40.26
CA THR A 266 51.36 56.07 -39.68
C THR A 266 51.09 54.90 -38.73
N GLN A 267 51.30 55.14 -37.43
CA GLN A 267 50.29 54.95 -36.36
C GLN A 267 50.87 55.37 -34.99
N GLU A 268 51.25 56.65 -34.89
CA GLU A 268 51.36 57.39 -33.62
C GLU A 268 50.42 58.60 -33.77
N GLU A 269 49.14 58.41 -33.47
CA GLU A 269 48.04 59.38 -33.35
C GLU A 269 46.77 58.50 -33.42
N THR A 270 46.04 58.19 -32.34
CA THR A 270 45.33 59.13 -31.48
C THR A 270 45.03 58.47 -30.12
N LYS A 271 45.63 59.04 -29.06
CA LYS A 271 44.98 59.14 -27.75
C LYS A 271 44.10 60.39 -27.81
N GLU A 272 42.79 60.25 -27.89
CA GLU A 272 41.77 61.19 -27.38
C GLU A 272 40.40 60.84 -27.99
N ALA A 273 39.34 60.95 -27.17
CA ALA A 273 37.93 60.59 -27.43
C ALA A 273 37.66 59.07 -27.34
N GLU A 274 36.81 58.53 -26.47
CA GLU A 274 35.60 59.06 -25.84
C GLU A 274 35.47 58.62 -24.39
N LYS A 275 35.20 59.61 -23.55
CA LYS A 275 34.55 59.52 -22.25
C LYS A 275 33.17 60.14 -22.47
N GLU A 276 32.08 59.35 -22.54
CA GLU A 276 30.68 59.73 -22.24
C GLU A 276 29.65 58.77 -22.87
N LEU A 277 28.95 57.99 -22.03
CA LEU A 277 27.52 57.58 -22.05
C LEU A 277 27.40 56.32 -21.18
N ALA A 278 26.92 56.33 -19.92
CA ALA A 278 25.58 56.65 -19.39
C ALA A 278 24.47 55.66 -19.81
N GLU A 279 24.23 54.62 -18.98
CA GLU A 279 22.96 54.23 -18.33
C GLU A 279 22.90 52.71 -18.00
N PRO A 280 22.40 52.29 -16.80
CA PRO A 280 22.10 50.90 -16.49
C PRO A 280 20.60 50.58 -16.67
N GLU A 281 20.26 49.53 -17.42
CA GLU A 281 18.89 49.00 -17.50
C GLU A 281 18.58 47.97 -16.40
N GLU A 282 17.45 48.17 -15.71
CA GLU A 282 16.75 47.18 -14.90
C GLU A 282 16.07 46.10 -15.78
N LYS A 283 16.09 44.81 -15.35
CA LYS A 283 14.89 44.00 -14.99
C LYS A 283 15.08 42.47 -15.12
N ASN A 284 14.44 41.79 -14.17
CA ASN A 284 13.82 40.45 -14.21
C ASN A 284 14.69 39.19 -14.16
N LYS A 285 14.74 38.56 -12.98
CA LYS A 285 14.00 37.30 -12.71
C LYS A 285 13.91 36.98 -11.23
#